data_AF-A0A3L8CZ47-F1
#
_entry.id   AF-A0A3L8CZ47-F1
#
_cell.length_a   1.000
_cell.length_b   1.000
_cell.length_c   1.000
_cell.angle_alpha   90.00
_cell.angle_beta   90.00
_cell.angle_gamma   90.00
#
_symmetry.space_group_name_H-M   'P 1'
#
loop_
_entity.id
_entity.type
_entity.pdbx_description
1 polymer ?
#
loop_
_entity_poly.entity_id
_entity_poly.type
_entity_poly.pdbx_seq_one_letter_code
_entity_poly.pdbx_strand_id
1 'polypeptide(L)'
;MNTNKPLALAFPLRGSQLIEASAGTGKTFTISALYLRLVLGHGGESSGFGRELLPPQILVVTFTDAATKELRERIRTRLAEAARYFRDETPAPDSLIAELREEFSPEQWSGCANRLDIAAQWMDEAAVSTN
;
A
#
# COMPACT_ATOMS: atom_id res chain seq x y z
N MET A 1 -3.43 8.93 -26.05
CA MET A 1 -4.39 8.54 -25.01
C MET A 1 -3.77 8.91 -23.68
N ASN A 2 -4.20 10.01 -23.06
CA ASN A 2 -3.68 10.42 -21.76
C ASN A 2 -4.31 9.50 -20.71
N THR A 3 -3.62 8.41 -20.38
CA THR A 3 -3.96 7.59 -19.21
C THR A 3 -3.65 8.43 -17.98
N ASN A 4 -4.69 9.05 -17.41
CA ASN A 4 -4.58 9.84 -16.19
C ASN A 4 -4.43 8.88 -15.00
N LYS A 5 -3.29 8.18 -14.93
CA LYS A 5 -2.94 7.24 -13.87
C LYS A 5 -2.96 8.00 -12.54
N PRO A 6 -3.66 7.52 -11.50
CA PRO A 6 -3.72 8.18 -10.22
C PRO A 6 -2.31 8.49 -9.71
N LEU A 7 -2.12 9.68 -9.13
CA LEU A 7 -0.82 10.10 -8.61
C LEU A 7 -0.21 9.03 -7.71
N ALA A 8 -1.01 8.41 -6.85
CA ALA A 8 -0.57 7.35 -5.95
C ALA A 8 -0.01 6.10 -6.67
N LEU A 9 -0.44 5.80 -7.90
CA LEU A 9 0.07 4.68 -8.70
C LEU A 9 1.29 5.05 -9.54
N ALA A 10 1.43 6.32 -9.93
CA ALA A 10 2.55 6.82 -10.73
C ALA A 10 3.71 7.42 -9.90
N PHE A 11 3.48 7.71 -8.62
CA PHE A 11 4.45 8.37 -7.75
C PHE A 11 5.78 7.60 -7.68
N PRO A 12 6.95 8.24 -7.86
CA PRO A 12 8.23 7.57 -7.73
C PRO A 12 8.48 7.09 -6.29
N LEU A 13 8.89 5.84 -6.12
CA LEU A 13 9.24 5.25 -4.81
C LEU A 13 10.76 5.21 -4.57
N ARG A 14 11.52 6.09 -5.24
CA ARG A 14 12.98 6.19 -5.12
C ARG A 14 13.42 7.62 -4.81
N GLY A 15 14.51 7.76 -4.07
CA GLY A 15 15.04 9.05 -3.64
C GLY A 15 14.15 9.73 -2.58
N SER A 16 14.41 11.02 -2.35
CA SER A 16 13.57 11.84 -1.48
C SER A 16 12.41 12.42 -2.28
N GLN A 17 11.18 12.24 -1.80
CA GLN A 17 9.97 12.72 -2.44
C GLN A 17 9.12 13.46 -1.42
N LEU A 18 8.46 14.54 -1.84
CA LEU A 18 7.57 15.33 -1.00
C LEU A 18 6.16 15.27 -1.55
N ILE A 19 5.20 14.93 -0.68
CA ILE A 19 3.77 15.01 -0.99
C ILE A 19 3.16 16.09 -0.11
N GLU A 20 2.82 17.22 -0.72
CA GLU A 20 2.00 18.24 -0.09
C GLU A 20 0.53 17.91 -0.31
N ALA A 21 -0.25 18.05 0.75
CA ALA A 21 -1.69 17.82 0.72
C ALA A 21 -2.35 18.74 1.74
N SER A 22 -3.56 19.18 1.47
CA SER A 22 -4.32 20.04 2.37
C SER A 22 -5.14 19.18 3.34
N ALA A 23 -5.73 19.78 4.37
CA ALA A 23 -6.72 19.07 5.19
C ALA A 23 -7.86 18.56 4.29
N GLY A 24 -8.24 17.29 4.45
CA GLY A 24 -9.34 16.67 3.69
C GLY A 24 -8.99 16.15 2.29
N THR A 25 -7.75 16.26 1.81
CA THR A 25 -7.37 15.83 0.43
C THR A 25 -6.82 14.40 0.34
N GLY A 26 -7.23 13.50 1.24
CA GLY A 26 -6.89 12.08 1.11
C GLY A 26 -5.44 11.69 1.43
N LYS A 27 -4.69 12.48 2.24
CA LYS A 27 -3.32 12.13 2.68
C LYS A 27 -3.15 10.67 3.09
N THR A 28 -4.05 10.21 3.95
CA THR A 28 -4.00 8.86 4.50
C THR A 28 -4.32 7.80 3.45
N PHE A 29 -5.20 8.13 2.50
CA PHE A 29 -5.45 7.31 1.31
C PHE A 29 -4.19 7.18 0.45
N THR A 30 -3.50 8.30 0.19
CA THR A 30 -2.23 8.28 -0.56
C THR A 30 -1.16 7.44 0.15
N ILE A 31 -0.95 7.63 1.45
CA ILE A 31 0.06 6.87 2.20
C ILE A 31 -0.23 5.36 2.13
N SER A 32 -1.47 4.96 2.36
CA SER A 32 -1.85 3.54 2.34
C SER A 32 -1.75 2.93 0.93
N ALA A 33 -1.99 3.71 -0.13
CA ALA A 33 -1.76 3.29 -1.51
C ALA A 33 -0.27 3.13 -1.85
N LEU A 34 0.60 4.04 -1.39
CA LEU A 34 2.05 3.89 -1.55
C LEU A 34 2.57 2.66 -0.80
N TYR A 35 2.01 2.39 0.38
CA TYR A 35 2.34 1.21 1.17
C TYR A 35 2.01 -0.09 0.42
N LEU A 36 0.80 -0.18 -0.17
CA LEU A 36 0.41 -1.32 -1.02
C LEU A 36 1.41 -1.55 -2.16
N ARG A 37 1.83 -0.48 -2.83
CA ARG A 37 2.79 -0.57 -3.93
C ARG A 37 4.15 -1.08 -3.48
N LEU A 38 4.63 -0.65 -2.31
CA LEU A 38 5.89 -1.14 -1.74
C LEU A 38 5.80 -2.63 -1.41
N VAL A 39 4.70 -3.08 -0.81
CA VAL A 39 4.47 -4.50 -0.50
C VAL A 39 4.43 -5.36 -1.76
N LEU A 40 3.78 -4.87 -2.81
CA LEU A 40 3.66 -5.61 -4.08
C LEU A 40 4.87 -5.46 -5.00
N GLY A 41 5.84 -4.60 -4.69
CA GLY A 41 6.94 -4.28 -5.60
C GLY A 41 6.47 -3.58 -6.89
N HIS A 42 5.32 -2.91 -6.85
CA HIS A 42 4.67 -2.30 -8.01
C HIS A 42 5.43 -1.08 -8.57
N GLY A 43 5.41 -0.92 -9.89
CA GLY A 43 5.90 0.28 -10.60
C GLY A 43 7.23 0.11 -11.34
N GLY A 44 7.83 -1.09 -11.32
CA GLY A 44 9.02 -1.45 -12.08
C GLY A 44 10.21 -0.53 -11.85
N GLU A 45 11.10 -0.40 -12.84
CA GLU A 45 12.25 0.50 -12.77
C GLU A 45 11.86 1.99 -12.82
N SER A 46 10.71 2.31 -13.43
CA SER A 46 10.28 3.69 -13.71
C SER A 46 9.76 4.41 -12.47
N SER A 47 8.95 3.74 -11.65
CA SER A 47 8.28 4.36 -10.49
C SER A 47 8.30 3.49 -9.23
N GLY A 48 8.72 2.24 -9.34
CA GLY A 48 8.74 1.28 -8.25
C GLY A 48 10.02 1.35 -7.42
N PHE A 49 9.99 0.72 -6.25
CA PHE A 49 11.16 0.56 -5.41
C PHE A 49 12.19 -0.39 -6.06
N GLY A 50 11.70 -1.37 -6.83
CA GLY A 50 12.51 -2.39 -7.53
C GLY A 50 12.44 -3.78 -6.92
N ARG A 51 11.78 -3.92 -5.76
CA ARG A 51 11.43 -5.19 -5.13
C ARG A 51 10.23 -5.00 -4.20
N GLU A 52 9.57 -6.09 -3.85
CA GLU A 52 8.62 -6.17 -2.73
C GLU A 52 9.30 -5.87 -1.39
N LEU A 53 8.53 -5.32 -0.46
CA LEU A 53 8.95 -5.06 0.93
C LEU A 53 7.94 -5.65 1.92
N LEU A 54 8.45 -6.19 3.03
CA LEU A 54 7.64 -6.55 4.18
C LEU A 54 7.48 -5.35 5.12
N PRO A 55 6.44 -5.32 5.98
CA PRO A 55 6.22 -4.21 6.90
C PRO A 55 7.43 -3.79 7.76
N PRO A 56 8.27 -4.71 8.28
CA PRO A 56 9.47 -4.32 9.03
C PRO A 56 10.50 -3.53 8.21
N GLN A 57 10.39 -3.54 6.88
CA GLN A 57 11.28 -2.82 5.96
C GLN A 57 10.75 -1.44 5.56
N ILE A 58 9.56 -1.05 6.04
CA ILE A 58 8.89 0.20 5.69
C ILE A 58 8.71 1.04 6.97
N LEU A 59 9.47 2.11 7.10
CA LEU A 59 9.35 3.05 8.21
C LEU A 59 8.30 4.12 7.91
N VAL A 60 7.28 4.23 8.78
CA VAL A 60 6.28 5.28 8.74
C VAL A 60 6.32 6.04 10.06
N VAL A 61 6.52 7.36 10.00
CA VAL A 61 6.60 8.24 11.17
C VAL A 61 5.50 9.30 11.13
N THR A 62 4.90 9.61 12.28
CA THR A 62 3.91 10.67 12.42
C THR A 62 4.16 11.47 13.71
N PHE A 63 3.48 12.61 13.89
CA PHE A 63 3.73 13.50 15.03
C PHE A 63 3.27 12.95 16.38
N THR A 64 2.32 12.01 16.41
CA THR A 64 1.74 11.52 17.67
C THR A 64 1.59 10.00 17.65
N ASP A 65 1.69 9.38 18.83
CA ASP A 65 1.50 7.93 18.97
C ASP A 65 0.09 7.50 18.54
N ALA A 66 -0.92 8.33 18.81
CA ALA A 66 -2.29 8.08 18.39
C ALA A 66 -2.41 8.05 16.85
N ALA A 67 -1.78 8.99 16.14
CA ALA A 67 -1.77 9.02 14.69
C ALA A 67 -0.98 7.84 14.10
N THR A 68 0.12 7.44 14.74
CA THR A 68 0.86 6.23 14.35
C THR A 68 0.00 4.97 14.48
N LYS A 69 -0.73 4.80 15.59
CA LYS A 69 -1.64 3.67 15.79
C LYS A 69 -2.79 3.67 14.78
N GLU A 70 -3.43 4.82 14.55
CA GLU A 70 -4.50 4.95 13.56
C GLU A 70 -4.01 4.61 12.15
N LEU A 71 -2.83 5.12 11.77
CA LEU A 71 -2.27 4.87 10.46
C LEU A 71 -1.91 3.39 10.26
N ARG A 72 -1.32 2.75 11.28
CA ARG A 72 -1.02 1.32 11.26
C ARG A 72 -2.28 0.49 11.03
N GLU A 73 -3.32 0.76 11.81
CA GLU A 73 -4.61 0.05 11.72
C GLU A 73 -5.29 0.22 10.36
N ARG A 74 -5.19 1.42 9.79
CA ARG A 74 -5.74 1.71 8.47
C ARG A 74 -4.97 0.99 7.36
N ILE A 75 -3.64 0.98 7.42
CA ILE A 75 -2.80 0.23 6.46
C ILE A 75 -3.12 -1.27 6.55
N ARG A 76 -3.22 -1.82 7.76
CA ARG A 76 -3.59 -3.23 8.01
C ARG A 76 -4.91 -3.60 7.35
N THR A 77 -5.97 -2.85 7.65
CA THR A 77 -7.30 -3.07 7.06
C THR A 77 -7.23 -3.03 5.53
N ARG A 78 -6.52 -2.05 4.97
CA ARG A 78 -6.41 -1.90 3.51
C ARG A 78 -5.62 -3.04 2.85
N LEU A 79 -4.56 -3.54 3.48
CA LEU A 79 -3.81 -4.72 3.01
C LEU A 79 -4.72 -5.95 2.95
N ALA A 80 -5.50 -6.19 4.01
CA ALA A 80 -6.43 -7.31 4.07
C ALA A 80 -7.55 -7.21 3.03
N GLU A 81 -8.15 -6.02 2.84
CA GLU A 81 -9.16 -5.77 1.81
C GLU A 81 -8.61 -6.00 0.40
N ALA A 82 -7.40 -5.50 0.12
CA ALA A 82 -6.73 -5.74 -1.15
C ALA A 82 -6.45 -7.23 -1.36
N ALA A 83 -5.97 -7.95 -0.33
CA ALA A 83 -5.73 -9.40 -0.43
C ALA A 83 -6.99 -10.18 -0.83
N ARG A 84 -8.13 -9.88 -0.19
CA ARG A 84 -9.43 -10.51 -0.50
C ARG A 84 -9.89 -10.20 -1.92
N TYR A 85 -9.72 -8.95 -2.38
CA TYR A 85 -10.05 -8.57 -3.74
C TYR A 85 -9.16 -9.27 -4.78
N PHE A 86 -7.85 -9.40 -4.52
CA PHE A 86 -6.93 -10.15 -5.38
C PHE A 86 -7.25 -11.66 -5.42
N ARG A 87 -7.99 -12.20 -4.44
CA ARG A 87 -8.52 -13.57 -4.44
C ARG A 87 -9.91 -13.72 -5.07
N ASP A 88 -10.48 -12.65 -5.62
CA ASP A 88 -11.87 -12.62 -6.11
C ASP A 88 -12.93 -12.96 -5.04
N GLU A 89 -12.61 -12.77 -3.76
CA GLU A 89 -13.52 -13.06 -2.65
C GLU A 89 -14.51 -11.91 -2.38
N THR A 90 -14.14 -10.69 -2.77
CA THR A 90 -14.90 -9.46 -2.54
C THR A 90 -14.85 -8.57 -3.78
N PRO A 91 -15.81 -7.65 -3.99
CA PRO A 91 -15.66 -6.59 -4.97
C PRO A 91 -14.48 -5.65 -4.62
N ALA A 92 -14.09 -4.81 -5.59
CA ALA A 92 -13.03 -3.84 -5.40
C ALA A 92 -13.37 -2.88 -4.23
N PRO A 93 -12.48 -2.69 -3.24
CA PRO A 93 -12.72 -1.78 -2.13
C PRO A 93 -12.81 -0.31 -2.58
N ASP A 94 -12.00 0.04 -3.57
CA ASP A 94 -12.02 1.35 -4.25
C ASP A 94 -11.37 1.26 -5.63
N SER A 95 -11.46 2.35 -6.41
CA SER A 95 -10.92 2.43 -7.77
C SER A 95 -9.40 2.25 -7.81
N LEU A 96 -8.67 2.69 -6.78
CA LEU A 96 -7.22 2.58 -6.76
C LEU A 96 -6.77 1.12 -6.64
N ILE A 97 -7.43 0.33 -5.79
CA ILE A 97 -7.13 -1.11 -5.67
C ILE A 97 -7.56 -1.87 -6.93
N ALA A 98 -8.67 -1.47 -7.57
CA ALA A 98 -9.09 -2.01 -8.87
C ALA A 98 -8.00 -1.78 -9.94
N GLU A 99 -7.60 -0.52 -10.13
CA GLU A 99 -6.57 -0.13 -11.10
C GLU A 99 -5.22 -0.78 -10.79
N LEU A 100 -4.84 -0.88 -9.50
CA LEU A 100 -3.61 -1.55 -9.09
C LEU A 100 -3.59 -3.03 -9.49
N ARG A 101 -4.72 -3.74 -9.33
CA ARG A 101 -4.85 -5.15 -9.70
C ARG A 101 -4.76 -5.35 -11.21
N GLU A 102 -5.29 -4.41 -11.99
CA GLU A 102 -5.20 -4.43 -13.46
C GLU A 102 -3.76 -4.29 -13.99
N GLU A 103 -2.83 -3.77 -13.17
CA GLU A 103 -1.40 -3.73 -13.51
C GLU A 103 -0.65 -5.05 -13.28
N PHE A 104 -1.32 -6.07 -12.73
CA PHE A 104 -0.79 -7.42 -12.57
C PHE A 104 -1.54 -8.40 -13.47
N SER A 105 -0.82 -9.37 -14.04
CA SER A 105 -1.46 -10.42 -14.82
C SER A 105 -2.28 -11.34 -13.90
N PRO A 106 -3.39 -11.95 -14.39
CA PRO A 106 -4.24 -12.79 -13.56
C PRO A 106 -3.51 -13.94 -12.84
N GLU A 107 -2.44 -14.46 -13.45
CA GLU A 107 -1.61 -15.53 -12.88
C GLU A 107 -0.83 -15.06 -11.65
N GLN A 108 -0.56 -13.76 -11.53
CA GLN A 108 0.15 -13.16 -10.41
C GLN A 108 -0.77 -12.83 -9.23
N TRP A 109 -2.10 -12.84 -9.42
CA TRP A 109 -3.04 -12.34 -8.42
C TRP A 109 -3.00 -13.13 -7.12
N SER A 110 -2.92 -14.47 -7.20
CA SER A 110 -2.78 -15.32 -6.02
C SER A 110 -1.50 -15.03 -5.21
N GLY A 111 -0.39 -14.80 -5.91
CA GLY A 111 0.89 -14.40 -5.30
C GLY A 111 0.81 -13.02 -4.64
N CYS A 112 0.14 -12.07 -5.28
CA CYS A 112 -0.09 -10.73 -4.73
C CYS A 112 -0.98 -10.79 -3.48
N ALA A 113 -2.08 -11.55 -3.53
CA ALA A 113 -2.96 -11.76 -2.38
C ALA A 113 -2.20 -12.33 -1.18
N ASN A 114 -1.39 -13.38 -1.39
CA ASN A 114 -0.61 -13.99 -0.32
C ASN A 114 0.37 -13.00 0.31
N ARG A 115 1.05 -12.17 -0.50
CA ARG A 115 1.96 -11.14 -0.01
C ARG A 115 1.24 -10.09 0.82
N LEU A 116 0.08 -9.62 0.36
CA LEU A 116 -0.74 -8.65 1.07
C LEU A 116 -1.24 -9.20 2.40
N ASP A 117 -1.64 -10.47 2.44
CA ASP A 117 -2.10 -11.15 3.66
C ASP A 117 -0.96 -11.31 4.68
N ILE A 118 0.21 -11.78 4.23
CA ILE A 118 1.42 -11.84 5.05
C ILE A 118 1.76 -10.45 5.60
N ALA A 119 1.76 -9.42 4.76
CA ALA A 119 2.01 -8.06 5.21
C ALA A 119 0.96 -7.58 6.23
N ALA A 120 -0.32 -7.92 6.06
CA ALA A 120 -1.35 -7.57 7.05
C ALA A 120 -1.09 -8.24 8.41
N GLN A 121 -0.67 -9.51 8.42
CA GLN A 121 -0.33 -10.25 9.65
C GLN A 121 0.91 -9.70 10.36
N TRP A 122 1.94 -9.29 9.60
CA TRP A 122 3.14 -8.64 10.16
C TRP A 122 2.83 -7.32 10.85
N MET A 123 1.76 -6.62 10.45
CA MET A 123 1.33 -5.39 11.12
C MET A 123 0.79 -5.66 12.53
N ASP A 124 0.33 -6.88 12.80
CA ASP A 124 -0.07 -7.36 14.13
C ASP A 124 1.15 -7.85 14.94
N GLU A 125 2.12 -8.51 14.30
CA GLU A 125 3.36 -8.98 14.96
C GLU A 125 4.30 -7.84 15.39
N ALA A 126 4.17 -6.64 14.79
CA ALA A 126 4.88 -5.44 15.22
C ALA A 126 4.46 -4.92 16.61
N ALA A 127 3.49 -5.54 17.28
CA ALA A 127 2.96 -5.13 18.57
C ALA A 127 3.69 -5.70 19.81
N VAL A 128 4.98 -6.09 19.71
CA VAL A 128 5.81 -6.38 20.89
C VAL A 128 7.16 -5.68 20.83
N SER A 129 7.18 -4.39 21.17
CA SER A 129 8.32 -3.73 21.83
C SER A 129 7.89 -2.37 22.37
N THR A 130 7.75 -2.28 23.68
CA THR A 130 7.82 -1.03 24.45
C THR A 130 9.27 -0.78 24.83
N ASN A 131 9.79 0.41 24.56
CA ASN A 131 10.87 1.04 25.32
C ASN A 131 10.31 2.28 26.00
#